data_AF-A0AAU8FH23-F1
#
_entry.id   AF-A0AAU8FH23-F1
#
_cell.length_a   1.000
_cell.length_b   1.000
_cell.length_c   1.000
_cell.angle_alpha   90.00
_cell.angle_beta   90.00
_cell.angle_gamma   90.00
#
_symmetry.space_group_name_H-M   'P 1'
#
loop_
_entity.id
_entity.type
_entity.pdbx_description
1 polymer ?
#
loop_
_entity_poly.entity_id
_entity_poly.type
_entity_poly.pdbx_seq_one_letter_code
_entity_poly.pdbx_strand_id
1 'polypeptide(L)'
;MIILATLIVYAGLAVPVTDAWHLVKRGSVSIESKESCQQDAGYFFALREVSLAKKDYIFLADPLKRAIFVDGDTNIVMSHTMTIKNGRGFSMYFSGANYNAILSLKNEKQIDAGTIGYEGTLFVRRGSEKLKVAVHGFQHR
;
A
#
# COMPACT_ATOMS: atom_id res chain seq x y z
N MET A 1 72.71 -27.65 -5.71
CA MET A 1 72.13 -27.24 -4.41
C MET A 1 70.77 -26.62 -4.68
N ILE A 2 69.74 -27.17 -4.03
CA ILE A 2 68.33 -26.77 -4.11
C ILE A 2 68.04 -25.86 -2.90
N ILE A 3 67.39 -24.71 -3.11
CA ILE A 3 66.66 -23.92 -2.10
C ILE A 3 65.45 -23.34 -2.87
N LEU A 4 64.21 -23.82 -2.74
CA LEU A 4 63.26 -23.89 -1.61
C LEU A 4 62.58 -22.53 -1.29
N ALA A 5 61.25 -22.49 -1.50
CA ALA A 5 60.17 -21.74 -0.82
C ALA A 5 60.37 -20.25 -0.47
N THR A 6 59.43 -19.32 -0.75
CA THR A 6 58.19 -19.04 0.04
C THR A 6 57.51 -17.82 -0.63
N LEU A 7 56.21 -17.80 -0.93
CA LEU A 7 55.01 -17.61 -0.07
C LEU A 7 54.73 -16.14 0.32
N ILE A 8 53.78 -15.53 -0.43
CA ILE A 8 52.63 -14.65 -0.07
C ILE A 8 52.85 -13.50 0.95
N VAL A 9 52.40 -12.28 0.62
CA VAL A 9 51.29 -11.54 1.31
C VAL A 9 51.15 -10.10 0.76
N TYR A 10 49.89 -9.75 0.57
CA TYR A 10 49.22 -8.48 0.32
C TYR A 10 49.83 -7.18 0.90
N ALA A 11 49.77 -6.12 0.10
CA ALA A 11 49.35 -4.77 0.48
C ALA A 11 48.87 -4.09 -0.83
N GLY A 12 47.61 -3.69 -1.05
CA GLY A 12 46.71 -2.98 -0.16
C GLY A 12 46.94 -1.48 -0.36
N LEU A 13 46.11 -0.81 -1.18
CA LEU A 13 45.81 0.64 -1.19
C LEU A 13 44.70 0.86 -2.24
N ALA A 14 43.44 0.76 -1.82
CA ALA A 14 42.60 1.90 -1.46
C ALA A 14 42.07 2.64 -2.71
N VAL A 15 41.02 2.07 -3.30
CA VAL A 15 40.15 2.79 -4.25
C VAL A 15 39.29 3.76 -3.42
N PRO A 16 39.17 5.04 -3.80
CA PRO A 16 38.26 5.94 -3.11
C PRO A 16 36.83 5.48 -3.40
N VAL A 17 36.18 4.94 -2.36
CA VAL A 17 34.73 4.84 -2.32
C VAL A 17 34.23 6.28 -2.30
N THR A 18 33.75 6.76 -3.43
CA THR A 18 32.99 7.99 -3.50
C THR A 18 31.68 7.78 -2.75
N ASP A 19 31.71 8.18 -1.49
CA ASP A 19 30.56 8.43 -0.63
C ASP A 19 29.70 9.54 -1.27
N ALA A 20 28.90 9.17 -2.27
CA ALA A 20 27.80 10.00 -2.75
C ALA A 20 26.56 9.67 -1.90
N TRP A 21 26.59 10.17 -0.66
CA TRP A 21 25.40 10.34 0.16
C TRP A 21 24.47 11.30 -0.59
N HIS A 22 23.57 10.76 -1.40
CA HIS A 22 22.36 11.47 -1.77
C HIS A 22 21.48 11.54 -0.54
N LEU A 23 21.83 12.51 0.30
CA LEU A 23 21.05 13.09 1.36
C LEU A 23 19.83 13.72 0.68
N VAL A 24 18.82 12.88 0.38
CA VAL A 24 17.51 13.34 -0.02
C VAL A 24 17.00 14.17 1.15
N LYS A 25 17.09 15.50 0.97
CA LYS A 25 16.46 16.48 1.84
C LYS A 25 15.03 16.00 2.05
N ARG A 26 14.73 15.58 3.29
CA ARG A 26 13.36 15.53 3.82
C ARG A 26 12.82 16.94 3.74
N GLY A 27 12.25 17.29 2.59
CA GLY A 27 11.33 18.40 2.47
C GLY A 27 10.09 18.03 3.26
N SER A 28 10.01 18.53 4.48
CA SER A 28 8.77 18.65 5.22
C SER A 28 7.86 19.59 4.43
N VAL A 29 7.11 19.03 3.49
CA VAL A 29 5.98 19.71 2.87
C VAL A 29 4.75 19.23 3.61
N SER A 30 4.22 20.10 4.48
CA SER A 30 2.89 19.96 5.03
C SER A 30 1.89 19.93 3.87
N ILE A 31 1.45 18.73 3.47
CA ILE A 31 0.22 18.58 2.69
C ILE A 31 -0.92 18.73 3.67
N GLU A 32 -1.32 19.98 3.86
CA GLU A 32 -2.52 20.35 4.57
C GLU A 32 -3.73 20.06 3.66
N SER A 33 -4.29 18.87 3.85
CA SER A 33 -5.70 18.51 3.69
C SER A 33 -5.79 17.03 4.09
N LYS A 34 -5.90 16.61 5.35
CA LYS A 34 -6.90 17.04 6.35
C LYS A 34 -8.33 17.15 5.78
N GLU A 35 -8.71 16.23 4.89
CA GLU A 35 -10.01 15.59 5.08
C GLU A 35 -9.84 14.64 6.28
N SER A 36 -10.14 15.18 7.45
CA SER A 36 -10.23 14.39 8.66
C SER A 36 -11.23 13.28 8.40
N CYS A 37 -10.76 12.03 8.40
CA CYS A 37 -11.59 10.85 8.65
C CYS A 37 -12.17 11.00 10.07
N GLN A 38 -13.18 11.85 10.22
CA GLN A 38 -14.12 11.92 11.31
C GLN A 38 -15.44 11.37 10.75
N GLN A 39 -15.81 10.18 11.21
CA GLN A 39 -17.19 9.65 11.21
C GLN A 39 -17.90 9.41 9.86
N ASP A 40 -17.21 9.45 8.73
CA ASP A 40 -17.86 9.02 7.49
C ASP A 40 -17.93 7.49 7.44
N ALA A 41 -19.16 6.95 7.40
CA ALA A 41 -19.39 5.55 7.11
C ALA A 41 -18.72 5.19 5.78
N GLY A 42 -18.15 3.99 5.68
CA GLY A 42 -17.39 3.60 4.49
C GLY A 42 -16.29 2.60 4.79
N TYR A 43 -15.48 2.35 3.78
CA TYR A 43 -14.37 1.41 3.74
C TYR A 43 -13.06 2.16 3.61
N PHE A 44 -12.09 1.87 4.49
CA PHE A 44 -10.80 2.56 4.55
C PHE A 44 -9.68 1.54 4.63
N PHE A 45 -8.79 1.53 3.63
CA PHE A 45 -7.75 0.52 3.50
C PHE A 45 -6.38 1.15 3.26
N ALA A 46 -5.40 0.71 4.07
CA ALA A 46 -4.00 1.05 3.92
C ALA A 46 -3.19 -0.20 3.53
N LEU A 47 -1.95 0.02 3.12
CA LEU A 47 -0.97 -1.06 3.00
C LEU A 47 -0.81 -1.76 4.35
N ARG A 48 -0.61 -3.08 4.34
CA ARG A 48 -0.55 -3.91 5.56
C ARG A 48 0.53 -3.44 6.55
N GLU A 49 1.65 -2.94 6.05
CA GLU A 49 2.78 -2.43 6.81
C GLU A 49 2.56 -1.02 7.39
N VAL A 50 1.51 -0.33 6.94
CA VAL A 50 1.20 1.04 7.37
C VAL A 50 0.17 1.00 8.50
N SER A 51 0.48 1.64 9.62
CA SER A 51 -0.48 1.74 10.73
C SER A 51 -1.72 2.53 10.33
N LEU A 52 -2.91 1.99 10.60
CA LEU A 52 -4.19 2.67 10.34
C LEU A 52 -4.34 3.99 11.10
N ALA A 53 -3.62 4.16 12.22
CA ALA A 53 -3.60 5.42 12.98
C ALA A 53 -2.99 6.60 12.20
N LYS A 54 -2.15 6.31 11.19
CA LYS A 54 -1.55 7.33 10.32
C LYS A 54 -2.53 7.89 9.28
N LYS A 55 -3.63 7.17 9.00
CA LYS A 55 -4.64 7.52 8.00
C LYS A 55 -4.11 7.64 6.55
N ASP A 56 -2.98 6.99 6.26
CA ASP A 56 -2.40 6.89 4.92
C ASP A 56 -3.11 5.78 4.11
N TYR A 57 -4.38 6.02 3.76
CA TYR A 57 -5.20 5.06 3.02
C TYR A 57 -4.88 5.09 1.53
N ILE A 58 -4.72 3.92 0.94
CA ILE A 58 -4.50 3.77 -0.51
C ILE A 58 -5.79 3.46 -1.26
N PHE A 59 -6.84 3.08 -0.53
CA PHE A 59 -8.15 2.77 -1.08
C PHE A 59 -9.24 3.14 -0.10
N LEU A 60 -10.21 3.92 -0.55
CA LEU A 60 -11.36 4.35 0.21
C LEU A 60 -12.63 4.07 -0.59
N ALA A 61 -13.73 3.74 0.07
CA ALA A 61 -15.04 3.71 -0.58
C ALA A 61 -16.14 4.20 0.36
N ASP A 62 -16.97 5.13 -0.11
CA ASP A 62 -18.09 5.67 0.65
C ASP A 62 -19.24 4.65 0.78
N PRO A 63 -20.34 4.97 1.51
CA PRO A 63 -21.47 4.05 1.67
C PRO A 63 -22.20 3.76 0.36
N LEU A 64 -22.15 4.69 -0.60
CA LEU A 64 -22.65 4.53 -1.96
C LEU A 64 -21.68 3.75 -2.85
N LYS A 65 -20.55 3.30 -2.29
CA LYS A 65 -19.46 2.56 -2.92
C LYS A 65 -18.84 3.30 -4.11
N ARG A 66 -18.82 4.64 -4.06
CA ARG A 66 -17.88 5.44 -4.85
C ARG A 66 -16.53 5.32 -4.19
N ALA A 67 -15.55 4.83 -4.93
CA ALA A 67 -14.24 4.50 -4.42
C ALA A 67 -13.17 5.45 -4.96
N ILE A 68 -12.14 5.65 -4.16
CA ILE A 68 -10.93 6.37 -4.52
C ILE A 68 -9.76 5.40 -4.34
N PHE A 69 -9.00 5.17 -5.40
CA PHE A 69 -7.69 4.53 -5.34
C PHE A 69 -6.61 5.60 -5.48
N VAL A 70 -5.61 5.57 -4.58
CA VAL A 70 -4.50 6.52 -4.58
C VAL A 70 -3.32 5.88 -5.31
N ASP A 71 -2.97 6.43 -6.48
CA ASP A 71 -1.84 6.02 -7.31
C ASP A 71 -0.75 7.12 -7.29
N GLY A 72 0.21 6.99 -6.37
CA GLY A 72 1.15 8.07 -6.07
C GLY A 72 0.42 9.30 -5.55
N ASP A 73 0.56 10.43 -6.25
CA ASP A 73 -0.12 11.70 -5.92
C ASP A 73 -1.47 11.85 -6.62
N THR A 74 -1.96 10.82 -7.31
CA THR A 74 -3.18 10.89 -8.12
C THR A 74 -4.33 10.12 -7.47
N ASN A 75 -5.47 10.77 -7.32
CA ASN A 75 -6.72 10.16 -6.89
C ASN A 75 -7.52 9.65 -8.10
N ILE A 76 -7.72 8.34 -8.16
CA ILE A 76 -8.50 7.69 -9.21
C ILE A 76 -9.89 7.40 -8.67
N VAL A 77 -10.88 8.11 -9.20
CA VAL A 77 -12.30 7.88 -8.87
C VAL A 77 -12.78 6.63 -9.60
N MET A 78 -13.39 5.72 -8.85
CA MET A 78 -13.90 4.45 -9.33
C MET A 78 -15.33 4.24 -8.86
N SER A 79 -16.12 3.54 -9.65
CA SER A 79 -17.48 3.14 -9.30
C SER A 79 -17.50 1.65 -8.99
N HIS A 80 -18.24 1.29 -7.94
CA HIS A 80 -18.55 -0.11 -7.65
C HIS A 80 -19.31 -0.74 -8.81
N THR A 81 -18.92 -1.97 -9.15
CA THR A 81 -19.53 -2.76 -10.21
C THR A 81 -20.29 -3.94 -9.62
N MET A 82 -19.66 -4.69 -8.72
CA MET A 82 -20.30 -5.85 -8.08
C MET A 82 -19.59 -6.25 -6.79
N THR A 83 -20.31 -7.02 -5.97
CA THR A 83 -19.73 -7.70 -4.81
C THR A 83 -20.00 -9.19 -4.95
N ILE A 84 -18.95 -10.01 -4.84
CA ILE A 84 -19.04 -11.47 -4.87
C ILE A 84 -18.72 -11.99 -3.47
N LYS A 85 -19.62 -12.79 -2.89
CA LYS A 85 -19.37 -13.48 -1.62
C LYS A 85 -18.57 -14.74 -1.89
N ASN A 86 -17.58 -14.99 -1.03
CA ASN A 86 -16.71 -16.15 -1.08
C ASN A 86 -16.87 -16.88 0.26
N GLY A 87 -16.57 -18.18 0.32
CA GLY A 87 -16.79 -18.96 1.56
C GLY A 87 -16.07 -18.46 2.84
N ARG A 88 -15.11 -17.53 2.71
CA ARG A 88 -14.35 -16.93 3.84
C ARG A 88 -14.35 -15.40 3.85
N GLY A 89 -15.18 -14.74 3.04
CA GLY A 89 -15.16 -13.28 2.91
C GLY A 89 -15.91 -12.80 1.66
N PHE A 90 -15.45 -11.72 1.05
CA PHE A 90 -16.05 -11.20 -0.19
C PHE A 90 -15.06 -10.38 -0.99
N SER A 91 -15.30 -10.27 -2.29
CA SER A 91 -14.57 -9.39 -3.19
C SER A 91 -15.49 -8.29 -3.69
N MET A 92 -15.02 -7.05 -3.62
CA MET A 92 -15.67 -5.90 -4.24
C MET A 92 -14.91 -5.50 -5.50
N TYR A 93 -15.65 -5.29 -6.58
CA TYR A 93 -15.11 -4.93 -7.88
C TYR A 93 -15.47 -3.49 -8.17
N PHE A 94 -14.48 -2.74 -8.66
CA PHE A 94 -14.60 -1.33 -8.99
C PHE A 94 -13.98 -1.07 -10.36
N SER A 95 -14.55 -0.12 -11.10
CA SER A 95 -14.04 0.31 -12.40
C SER A 95 -14.10 1.83 -12.50
N GLY A 96 -13.10 2.45 -13.12
CA GLY A 96 -13.04 3.89 -13.32
C GLY A 96 -11.96 4.27 -14.32
N ALA A 97 -12.24 5.19 -15.24
CA ALA A 97 -11.34 5.57 -16.32
C ALA A 97 -10.66 4.34 -16.98
N ASN A 98 -9.33 4.23 -16.87
CA ASN A 98 -8.53 3.12 -17.39
C ASN A 98 -8.13 2.08 -16.32
N TYR A 99 -8.77 2.14 -15.15
CA TYR A 99 -8.47 1.34 -13.97
C TYR A 99 -9.59 0.35 -13.65
N ASN A 100 -9.20 -0.84 -13.21
CA ASN A 100 -10.08 -1.80 -12.56
C ASN A 100 -9.45 -2.24 -11.25
N ALA A 101 -10.24 -2.28 -10.18
CA ALA A 101 -9.77 -2.68 -8.87
C ALA A 101 -10.65 -3.80 -8.31
N ILE A 102 -10.01 -4.75 -7.63
CA ILE A 102 -10.66 -5.82 -6.89
C ILE A 102 -10.12 -5.74 -5.47
N LEU A 103 -10.99 -5.41 -4.53
CA LEU A 103 -10.71 -5.45 -3.11
C LEU A 103 -11.25 -6.76 -2.54
N SER A 104 -10.36 -7.72 -2.29
CA SER A 104 -10.70 -9.02 -1.71
C SER A 104 -10.47 -9.00 -0.21
N LEU A 105 -11.56 -9.09 0.55
CA LEU A 105 -11.59 -9.00 2.01
C LEU A 105 -11.81 -10.37 2.66
N LYS A 106 -11.09 -10.60 3.75
CA LYS A 106 -11.14 -11.79 4.60
C LYS A 106 -10.86 -11.40 6.05
N ASN A 107 -10.91 -12.37 6.96
CA ASN A 107 -10.54 -12.20 8.36
C ASN A 107 -11.30 -11.04 9.03
N GLU A 108 -12.63 -11.07 8.91
CA GLU A 108 -13.51 -10.08 9.54
C GLU A 108 -13.37 -10.13 11.06
N LYS A 109 -13.11 -8.97 11.69
CA LYS A 109 -12.98 -8.85 13.14
C LYS A 109 -13.72 -7.60 13.63
N GLN A 110 -14.65 -7.76 14.57
CA GLN A 110 -15.27 -6.63 15.24
C GLN A 110 -14.20 -5.87 16.05
N ILE A 111 -14.07 -4.56 15.82
CA ILE A 111 -13.16 -3.68 16.58
C ILE A 111 -13.94 -3.02 17.73
N ASP A 112 -15.10 -2.45 17.42
CA ASP A 112 -16.01 -1.80 18.37
C ASP A 112 -17.46 -1.88 17.84
N ALA A 113 -18.43 -1.26 18.51
CA ALA A 113 -19.86 -1.36 18.16
C ALA A 113 -20.25 -0.84 16.76
N GLY A 114 -19.39 -0.11 16.06
CA GLY A 114 -19.65 0.44 14.72
C GLY A 114 -18.59 0.10 13.67
N THR A 115 -17.49 -0.53 14.08
CA THR A 115 -16.31 -0.71 13.22
C THR A 115 -15.93 -2.17 13.07
N ILE A 116 -15.76 -2.60 11.82
CA ILE A 116 -15.35 -3.95 11.46
C ILE A 116 -14.01 -3.88 10.76
N GLY A 117 -13.00 -4.53 11.33
CA GLY A 117 -11.68 -4.69 10.74
C GLY A 117 -11.64 -5.81 9.70
N TYR A 118 -10.81 -5.61 8.68
CA TYR A 118 -10.57 -6.55 7.59
C TYR A 118 -9.09 -6.65 7.26
N GLU A 119 -8.66 -7.85 6.87
CA GLU A 119 -7.43 -8.04 6.11
C GLU A 119 -7.78 -8.44 4.68
N GLY A 120 -6.92 -8.14 3.72
CA GLY A 120 -7.27 -8.39 2.34
C GLY A 120 -6.13 -8.24 1.36
N THR A 121 -6.52 -8.20 0.11
CA THR A 121 -5.64 -7.92 -1.01
C THR A 121 -6.35 -6.96 -1.94
N LEU A 122 -5.66 -5.90 -2.32
CA LEU A 122 -6.10 -4.99 -3.37
C LEU A 122 -5.35 -5.36 -4.65
N PHE A 123 -6.11 -5.72 -5.68
CA PHE A 123 -5.60 -5.95 -7.03
C PHE A 123 -6.07 -4.81 -7.92
N VAL A 124 -5.15 -4.07 -8.54
CA VAL A 124 -5.45 -2.96 -9.44
C VAL A 124 -4.83 -3.24 -10.79
N ARG A 125 -5.57 -2.96 -11.86
CA ARG A 125 -5.11 -3.08 -13.25
C ARG A 125 -5.28 -1.74 -13.96
N ARG A 126 -4.21 -1.23 -14.56
CA ARG A 126 -4.17 -0.06 -15.43
C ARG A 126 -3.75 -0.49 -16.83
N GLY A 127 -4.71 -0.71 -17.73
CA GLY A 127 -4.42 -1.28 -19.06
C GLY A 127 -3.75 -2.67 -18.98
N SER A 128 -2.47 -2.76 -19.35
CA SER A 128 -1.66 -3.99 -19.24
C SER A 128 -0.95 -4.14 -17.88
N GLU A 129 -0.77 -3.04 -17.15
CA GLU A 129 -0.08 -3.01 -15.86
C GLU A 129 -0.98 -3.58 -14.75
N LYS A 130 -0.35 -4.30 -13.82
CA LYS A 130 -1.04 -4.96 -12.70
C LYS A 130 -0.28 -4.69 -11.41
N LEU A 131 -1.02 -4.28 -10.39
CA LEU A 131 -0.57 -4.12 -9.02
C LEU A 131 -1.35 -5.09 -8.12
N LYS A 132 -0.64 -5.77 -7.22
CA LYS A 132 -1.26 -6.62 -6.21
C LYS A 132 -0.57 -6.35 -4.87
N VAL A 133 -1.32 -5.82 -3.91
CA VAL A 133 -0.80 -5.45 -2.59
C VAL A 133 -1.65 -6.03 -1.48
N ALA A 134 -1.00 -6.40 -0.38
CA ALA A 134 -1.69 -6.80 0.84
C ALA A 134 -2.18 -5.53 1.57
N VAL A 135 -3.43 -5.56 1.99
CA VAL A 135 -4.06 -4.42 2.67
C VAL A 135 -4.71 -4.85 3.97
N HIS A 136 -4.87 -3.89 4.86
CA HIS A 136 -5.74 -4.01 6.03
C HIS A 136 -6.51 -2.71 6.18
N GLY A 137 -7.64 -2.80 6.86
CA GLY A 137 -8.55 -1.67 6.91
C GLY A 137 -9.75 -1.95 7.77
N PHE A 138 -10.71 -1.06 7.69
CA PHE A 138 -11.96 -1.20 8.41
C PHE A 138 -13.13 -0.67 7.58
N GLN A 139 -14.30 -1.19 7.92
CA GLN A 139 -15.57 -0.60 7.59
C GLN A 139 -16.10 0.13 8.82
N HIS A 140 -16.39 1.41 8.67
CA HIS A 140 -17.23 2.15 9.62
C HIS A 140 -18.68 2.12 9.12
N ARG A 141 -19.61 1.74 9.99
CA ARG A 141 -21.04 1.64 9.66
C ARG A 141 -21.80 2.92 9.96
#